data_AF-A0A5N9HA14-F1
#
_entry.id   AF-A0A5N9HA14-F1
#
_cell.length_a   1.000
_cell.length_b   1.000
_cell.length_c   1.000
_cell.angle_alpha   90.00
_cell.angle_beta   90.00
_cell.angle_gamma   90.00
#
_symmetry.space_group_name_H-M   'P 1'
#
loop_
_entity.id
_entity.type
_entity.pdbx_description
1 polymer ?
#
loop_
_entity_poly.entity_id
_entity_poly.type
_entity_poly.pdbx_seq_one_letter_code
_entity_poly.pdbx_strand_id
1 'polypeptide(L)'
;SSYKANPAIDHPNDATKLQHISWLISEGYGDKITIAHDICTNHRLVRYGGHGYFYILKHIVPLMRDRGFSEEAINKILVDNPASALTFVPPA
;
A
#
# COMPACT_ATOMS: atom_id res chain seq x y z
N SER A 1 10.94 17.88 14.04
CA SER A 1 11.76 16.98 13.21
C SER A 1 11.02 16.73 11.91
N SER A 2 11.40 17.43 10.83
CA SER A 2 10.84 17.17 9.50
C SER A 2 11.77 16.22 8.76
N TYR A 3 11.23 15.12 8.23
CA TYR A 3 11.94 14.28 7.28
C TYR A 3 12.32 15.15 6.07
N LYS A 4 13.54 15.68 6.05
CA LYS A 4 14.09 16.29 4.84
C LYS A 4 14.34 15.17 3.85
N ALA A 5 13.92 15.36 2.59
CA ALA A 5 14.24 14.41 1.52
C ALA A 5 15.76 14.21 1.50
N ASN A 6 16.20 12.97 1.67
CA ASN A 6 17.61 12.64 1.55
C ASN A 6 17.94 12.56 0.06
N PRO A 7 18.78 13.46 -0.50
CA PRO A 7 19.07 13.48 -1.93
C PRO A 7 19.81 12.22 -2.42
N ALA A 8 20.34 11.40 -1.50
CA ALA A 8 20.95 10.11 -1.82
C ALA A 8 19.93 8.96 -1.97
N ILE A 9 18.63 9.21 -1.72
CA ILE A 9 17.59 8.17 -1.76
C ILE A 9 16.54 8.56 -2.80
N ASP A 10 16.41 7.74 -3.83
CA ASP A 10 15.32 7.84 -4.79
C ASP A 10 14.03 7.31 -4.16
N HIS A 11 13.08 8.20 -3.93
CA HIS A 11 11.75 7.81 -3.46
C HIS A 11 10.90 7.31 -4.64
N PRO A 12 10.51 6.02 -4.66
CA PRO A 12 9.67 5.51 -5.74
C PRO A 12 8.29 6.18 -5.67
N ASN A 13 7.76 6.54 -6.83
CA ASN A 13 6.37 6.97 -6.95
C ASN A 13 5.43 5.76 -6.88
N ASP A 14 4.12 6.01 -6.84
CA ASP A 14 3.13 4.93 -6.76
C ASP A 14 3.21 3.98 -7.97
N ALA A 15 3.59 4.51 -9.14
CA ALA A 15 3.77 3.69 -10.33
C ALA A 15 4.87 2.63 -10.15
N THR A 16 6.04 3.04 -9.67
CA THR A 16 7.18 2.16 -9.42
C THR A 16 6.88 1.18 -8.29
N LYS A 17 6.23 1.62 -7.21
CA LYS A 17 5.83 0.72 -6.11
C LYS A 17 4.90 -0.40 -6.60
N LEU A 18 3.90 -0.07 -7.42
CA LEU A 18 3.00 -1.08 -7.97
C LEU A 18 3.70 -2.05 -8.92
N GLN A 19 4.72 -1.61 -9.67
CA GLN A 19 5.54 -2.53 -10.47
C GLN A 19 6.30 -3.52 -9.60
N HIS A 20 6.90 -3.06 -8.49
CA HIS A 20 7.58 -3.95 -7.55
C HIS A 20 6.60 -4.95 -6.91
N ILE A 21 5.40 -4.49 -6.52
CA ILE A 21 4.37 -5.38 -5.97
C ILE A 21 3.94 -6.42 -7.02
N SER A 22 3.69 -6.00 -8.26
CA SER A 22 3.32 -6.92 -9.35
C SER A 22 4.40 -7.98 -9.60
N TRP A 23 5.67 -7.57 -9.59
CA TRP A 23 6.80 -8.49 -9.69
C TRP A 23 6.86 -9.47 -8.50
N LEU A 24 6.70 -9.00 -7.27
CA LEU A 24 6.67 -9.89 -6.10
C LEU A 24 5.53 -10.91 -6.18
N ILE A 25 4.38 -10.52 -6.72
CA ILE A 25 3.26 -11.42 -6.96
C ILE A 25 3.64 -12.47 -8.01
N SER A 26 4.29 -12.09 -9.12
CA SER A 26 4.70 -13.06 -10.16
C SER A 26 5.75 -14.06 -9.66
N GLU A 27 6.57 -13.67 -8.68
CA GLU A 27 7.52 -14.54 -8.00
C GLU A 27 6.88 -15.42 -6.90
N GLY A 28 5.54 -15.37 -6.72
CA GLY A 28 4.82 -16.22 -5.78
C GLY A 28 4.67 -15.66 -4.36
N TYR A 29 5.03 -14.40 -4.11
CA TYR A 29 4.94 -13.77 -2.79
C TYR A 29 3.61 -13.03 -2.54
N GLY A 30 2.58 -13.27 -3.34
CA GLY A 30 1.30 -12.55 -3.25
C GLY A 30 0.63 -12.58 -1.86
N ASP A 31 0.84 -13.65 -1.08
CA ASP A 31 0.28 -13.82 0.27
C ASP A 31 1.11 -13.16 1.39
N LYS A 32 2.17 -12.43 1.03
CA LYS A 32 3.15 -11.83 1.96
C LYS A 32 3.24 -10.31 1.85
N ILE A 33 2.30 -9.67 1.16
CA ILE A 33 2.35 -8.23 0.86
C ILE A 33 1.24 -7.50 1.61
N THR A 34 1.60 -6.45 2.33
CA THR A 34 0.67 -5.47 2.93
C THR A 34 1.08 -4.06 2.53
N ILE A 35 0.14 -3.12 2.50
CA ILE A 35 0.39 -1.70 2.17
C ILE A 35 -0.29 -0.77 3.17
N ALA A 36 0.29 0.41 3.37
CA ALA A 36 -0.25 1.46 4.23
C ALA A 36 0.23 2.86 3.78
N HIS A 37 -0.39 3.91 4.31
CA HIS A 37 -0.06 5.30 3.97
C HIS A 37 1.14 5.88 4.73
N ASP A 38 1.49 5.28 5.87
CA ASP A 38 2.43 5.86 6.85
C ASP A 38 2.07 7.31 7.24
N ILE A 39 0.81 7.56 7.61
CA ILE A 39 0.39 8.88 8.08
C ILE A 39 0.81 9.03 9.55
N CYS A 40 1.86 9.82 9.78
CA CYS A 40 2.40 10.11 11.12
C CYS A 40 2.48 11.62 11.44
N THR A 41 1.94 12.49 10.57
CA THR A 41 2.00 13.95 10.73
C THR A 41 0.73 14.64 10.23
N ASN A 42 0.36 15.79 10.83
CA ASN A 42 -0.88 16.49 10.55
C ASN A 42 -1.04 16.89 9.07
N HIS A 43 0.03 17.37 8.42
CA HIS A 43 -0.03 17.83 7.02
C HIS A 43 -0.42 16.71 6.03
N ARG A 44 -0.35 15.43 6.43
CA ARG A 44 -0.77 14.30 5.58
C ARG A 44 -2.29 14.03 5.68
N LEU A 45 -3.01 14.69 6.59
CA LEU A 45 -4.46 14.58 6.73
C LEU A 45 -5.18 15.56 5.78
N VAL A 46 -6.37 15.16 5.32
CA VAL A 46 -7.23 15.94 4.40
C VAL A 46 -7.49 17.36 4.91
N ARG A 47 -7.76 17.50 6.22
CA ARG A 47 -8.00 18.80 6.87
C ARG A 47 -6.89 19.82 6.62
N TYR A 48 -5.67 19.35 6.42
CA TYR A 48 -4.48 20.18 6.22
C TYR A 48 -3.93 20.09 4.78
N GLY A 49 -4.74 19.62 3.82
CA GLY A 49 -4.37 19.53 2.41
C GLY A 49 -3.60 18.26 2.01
N GLY A 50 -3.45 17.30 2.92
CA GLY A 50 -2.80 16.02 2.64
C GLY A 50 -3.72 14.96 2.04
N HIS A 51 -3.14 13.80 1.70
CA HIS A 51 -3.84 12.70 1.02
C HIS A 51 -4.97 12.07 1.83
N GLY A 52 -4.80 11.94 3.15
CA GLY A 52 -5.74 11.25 4.02
C GLY A 52 -5.80 9.72 3.85
N TYR A 53 -6.55 9.06 4.74
CA TYR A 53 -6.65 7.60 4.79
C TYR A 53 -7.43 6.99 3.62
N PHE A 54 -8.26 7.77 2.92
CA PHE A 54 -9.01 7.26 1.76
C PHE A 54 -8.13 7.01 0.53
N TYR A 55 -6.90 7.54 0.50
CA TYR A 55 -6.08 7.63 -0.72
C TYR A 55 -5.84 6.29 -1.40
N ILE A 56 -5.48 5.24 -0.64
CA ILE A 56 -5.29 3.89 -1.18
C ILE A 56 -6.55 3.41 -1.90
N LEU A 57 -7.71 3.47 -1.24
CA LEU A 57 -8.97 2.97 -1.81
C LEU A 57 -9.44 3.81 -3.01
N LYS A 58 -9.26 5.13 -2.97
CA LYS A 58 -9.77 6.03 -4.02
C LYS A 58 -8.85 6.13 -5.25
N HIS A 59 -7.54 5.97 -5.07
CA HIS A 59 -6.57 6.24 -6.12
C HIS A 59 -5.69 5.03 -6.45
N ILE A 60 -5.18 4.32 -5.44
CA ILE A 60 -4.28 3.18 -5.67
C ILE A 60 -5.04 1.97 -6.18
N VAL A 61 -6.20 1.64 -5.61
CA VAL A 61 -7.00 0.49 -6.03
C VAL A 61 -7.46 0.60 -7.49
N PRO A 62 -8.02 1.72 -7.98
CA PRO A 62 -8.29 1.87 -9.41
C PRO A 62 -7.03 1.73 -10.27
N LEU A 63 -5.90 2.32 -9.86
CA LEU A 63 -4.64 2.18 -10.59
C LEU A 63 -4.10 0.74 -10.62
N MET A 64 -4.33 -0.05 -9.57
CA MET A 64 -4.02 -1.49 -9.56
C MET A 64 -4.83 -2.22 -10.63
N ARG A 65 -6.15 -1.97 -10.70
CA ARG A 65 -7.02 -2.57 -11.73
C ARG A 65 -6.59 -2.19 -13.14
N ASP A 66 -6.32 -0.91 -13.38
CA ASP A 66 -5.84 -0.40 -14.67
C ASP A 66 -4.51 -1.06 -15.10
N ARG A 67 -3.74 -1.59 -14.14
CA ARG A 67 -2.47 -2.30 -14.37
C ARG A 67 -2.60 -3.82 -14.37
N GLY A 68 -3.81 -4.34 -14.39
CA GLY A 68 -4.06 -5.78 -14.53
C GLY A 68 -3.87 -6.58 -13.25
N PHE A 69 -3.89 -5.96 -12.08
CA PHE A 69 -4.03 -6.70 -10.83
C PHE A 69 -5.40 -7.37 -10.80
N SER A 70 -5.44 -8.66 -10.45
CA SER A 70 -6.71 -9.34 -10.26
C SER A 70 -7.40 -8.87 -8.97
N GLU A 71 -8.73 -9.00 -8.90
CA GLU A 71 -9.46 -8.66 -7.68
C GLU A 71 -9.04 -9.54 -6.50
N GLU A 72 -8.64 -10.79 -6.76
CA GLU A 72 -8.10 -11.69 -5.74
C GLU A 72 -6.78 -11.15 -5.18
N ALA A 73 -5.87 -10.65 -6.04
CA ALA A 73 -4.63 -10.04 -5.59
C ALA A 73 -4.87 -8.75 -4.78
N ILE A 74 -5.83 -7.93 -5.20
CA ILE A 74 -6.24 -6.72 -4.47
C ILE A 74 -6.82 -7.09 -3.09
N ASN A 75 -7.70 -8.10 -3.03
CA ASN A 75 -8.28 -8.58 -1.77
C ASN A 75 -7.22 -9.15 -0.83
N LYS A 76 -6.26 -9.91 -1.34
CA LYS A 76 -5.12 -10.38 -0.53
C LYS A 76 -4.36 -9.23 0.09
N ILE A 77 -4.02 -8.21 -0.69
CA ILE A 77 -3.24 -7.06 -0.21
C ILE A 77 -4.01 -6.23 0.84
N LEU A 78 -5.33 -6.06 0.67
CA LEU A 78 -6.14 -5.17 1.50
C LEU A 78 -6.83 -5.85 2.68
N VAL A 79 -7.09 -7.16 2.60
CA VAL A 79 -7.92 -7.90 3.55
C VAL A 79 -7.18 -9.11 4.09
N ASP A 80 -6.87 -10.09 3.24
CA ASP A 80 -6.44 -11.41 3.71
C ASP A 80 -5.04 -11.37 4.35
N ASN A 81 -4.08 -10.70 3.70
CA ASN A 81 -2.72 -10.62 4.21
C ASN A 81 -2.65 -9.79 5.49
N PRO A 82 -3.26 -8.58 5.59
CA PRO A 82 -3.32 -7.85 6.85
C PRO A 82 -4.02 -8.63 7.97
N ALA A 83 -5.13 -9.30 7.67
CA ALA A 83 -5.82 -10.15 8.64
C ALA A 83 -4.88 -11.25 9.16
N SER A 84 -4.28 -12.02 8.25
CA SER A 84 -3.33 -13.08 8.61
C SER A 84 -2.12 -12.55 9.39
N ALA A 85 -1.57 -11.39 9.03
CA ALA A 85 -0.39 -10.82 9.67
C ALA A 85 -0.68 -10.26 11.07
N LEU A 86 -1.90 -9.79 11.33
CA LEU A 86 -2.30 -9.13 12.57
C LEU A 86 -3.11 -10.04 13.52
N THR A 87 -3.51 -11.22 13.07
CA THR A 87 -4.17 -12.22 13.92
C THR A 87 -3.15 -12.88 14.86
N PHE A 88 -3.25 -12.60 16.16
CA PHE A 88 -2.44 -13.24 17.20
C PHE A 88 -2.97 -14.63 17.62
N VAL A 89 -4.29 -14.86 17.53
CA VAL A 89 -4.96 -16.12 17.84
C VAL A 89 -5.98 -16.40 16.74
N PRO A 90 -6.00 -17.59 16.10
CA PRO A 90 -6.97 -17.91 15.07
C PRO A 90 -8.41 -17.80 15.59
N PRO A 91 -9.38 -17.34 14.78
CA PRO A 91 -10.78 -17.36 15.17
C PRO A 91 -11.21 -18.80 15.51
N ALA A 92 -12.05 -18.91 16.55
CA ALA A 92 -12.59 -20.18 17.04
C ALA A 92 -13.57 -20.81 16.04
#